data_AF-A0A7K0FJA7-F1
#
_entry.id   AF-A0A7K0FJA7-F1
#
_cell.length_a   1.000
_cell.length_b   1.000
_cell.length_c   1.000
_cell.angle_alpha   90.00
_cell.angle_beta   90.00
_cell.angle_gamma   90.00
#
_symmetry.space_group_name_H-M   'P 1'
#
loop_
_entity.id
_entity.type
_entity.pdbx_description
1 polymer ?
#
loop_
_entity_poly.entity_id
_entity_poly.type
_entity_poly.pdbx_seq_one_letter_code
_entity_poly.pdbx_strand_id
1 'polypeptide(L)'
;MKKIALILMILGVMVVTACSNNTKSNDAAADKNTVYTCPMDPEVIANEPGTCPKCKMDLVAQADVETDTTHMHTDTTHHNHNH
;
A
#
# COMPACT_ATOMS: atom_id res chain seq x y z
N MET A 1 18.32 -10.83 53.12
CA MET A 1 19.34 -10.98 52.04
C MET A 1 18.81 -11.80 50.86
N LYS A 2 18.44 -13.07 51.03
CA LYS A 2 17.89 -13.93 49.95
C LYS A 2 16.58 -13.42 49.31
N LYS A 3 15.72 -12.76 50.10
CA LYS A 3 14.44 -12.18 49.65
C LYS A 3 14.61 -10.93 48.77
N ILE A 4 15.66 -10.12 49.03
CA ILE A 4 16.00 -8.93 48.24
C ILE A 4 16.50 -9.37 46.86
N ALA A 5 17.34 -10.42 46.81
CA ALA A 5 17.78 -11.02 45.55
C ALA A 5 16.61 -11.58 44.71
N LEU A 6 15.60 -12.19 45.36
CA LEU A 6 14.39 -12.67 44.69
C LEU A 6 13.53 -11.53 44.11
N ILE A 7 13.37 -10.41 44.83
CA ILE A 7 12.60 -9.24 44.37
C ILE A 7 13.29 -8.56 43.19
N LEU A 8 14.62 -8.44 43.21
CA LEU A 8 15.40 -7.86 42.10
C LEU A 8 15.34 -8.72 40.83
N MET A 9 15.33 -10.05 40.95
CA MET A 9 15.15 -10.94 39.79
C MET A 9 13.74 -10.84 39.19
N ILE A 10 12.69 -10.76 40.01
CA ILE A 10 11.30 -10.66 39.53
C ILE A 10 11.04 -9.32 38.83
N LEU A 11 11.58 -8.22 39.36
CA LEU A 11 11.49 -6.89 38.72
C LEU A 11 12.22 -6.84 37.37
N GLY A 12 13.37 -7.53 37.24
CA GLY A 12 14.10 -7.61 35.98
C GLY A 12 13.34 -8.38 34.88
N VAL A 13 12.63 -9.45 35.23
CA VAL A 13 11.81 -10.24 34.28
C VAL A 13 10.60 -9.45 33.77
N MET A 14 9.97 -8.60 34.60
CA MET A 14 8.85 -7.75 34.18
C MET A 14 9.23 -6.71 33.11
N VAL A 15 10.46 -6.20 33.12
CA VAL A 15 10.94 -5.23 32.12
C VAL A 15 11.21 -5.91 30.76
N VAL A 16 11.68 -7.16 30.75
CA VAL A 16 11.93 -7.91 29.51
C VAL A 16 10.62 -8.29 28.80
N THR A 17 9.56 -8.59 29.55
CA THR A 17 8.23 -8.92 28.98
C THR A 17 7.51 -7.68 28.41
N ALA A 18 7.83 -6.47 28.87
CA ALA A 18 7.21 -5.23 28.38
C ALA A 18 7.77 -4.75 27.03
N CYS A 19 8.84 -5.38 26.51
CA CYS A 19 9.39 -5.08 25.18
C CYS A 19 9.51 -6.34 24.31
N SER A 20 8.42 -7.11 24.22
CA SER A 20 8.22 -8.09 23.15
C SER A 20 6.80 -8.01 22.61
N ASN A 21 6.40 -6.83 22.14
CA ASN A 21 5.19 -6.69 21.32
C ASN A 21 5.41 -5.70 20.17
N ASN A 22 6.56 -5.81 19.52
CA ASN A 22 6.80 -5.26 18.20
C ASN A 22 6.99 -6.36 17.18
N THR A 23 6.05 -7.31 17.14
CA THR A 23 5.56 -7.69 15.82
C THR A 23 4.60 -6.57 15.42
N LYS A 24 5.14 -5.53 14.76
CA LYS A 24 4.43 -5.06 13.57
C LYS A 24 4.39 -6.28 12.66
N SER A 25 3.38 -7.11 12.91
CA SER A 25 2.71 -7.85 11.88
C SER A 25 2.42 -6.84 10.79
N ASN A 26 3.33 -6.74 9.82
CA ASN A 26 2.89 -6.50 8.45
C ASN A 26 2.28 -7.82 7.95
N ASP A 27 1.39 -8.42 8.76
CA ASP A 27 0.34 -9.28 8.26
C ASP A 27 -0.58 -8.31 7.55
N ALA A 28 -0.46 -8.29 6.23
CA ALA A 28 -1.57 -7.99 5.35
C ALA A 28 -2.44 -6.80 5.80
N ALA A 29 -1.84 -5.62 5.90
CA ALA A 29 -2.53 -4.42 5.43
C ALA A 29 -2.62 -4.55 3.90
N ALA A 30 -3.40 -5.54 3.45
CA ALA A 30 -4.10 -5.42 2.21
C ALA A 30 -4.87 -4.12 2.37
N ASP A 31 -4.39 -3.06 1.73
CA ASP A 31 -5.14 -1.85 1.47
C ASP A 31 -6.50 -2.32 0.95
N LYS A 32 -7.48 -2.42 1.83
CA LYS A 32 -8.80 -3.00 1.52
C LYS A 32 -9.59 -2.13 0.52
N ASN A 33 -8.99 -1.04 0.09
CA ASN A 33 -9.55 -0.07 -0.83
C ASN A 33 -8.72 0.14 -2.09
N THR A 34 -7.55 -0.51 -2.24
CA THR A 34 -6.81 -0.39 -3.51
C THR A 34 -7.37 -1.40 -4.51
N VAL A 35 -8.04 -0.89 -5.53
CA VAL A 35 -8.56 -1.69 -6.64
C VAL A 35 -7.56 -1.62 -7.79
N TYR A 36 -7.26 -2.74 -8.43
CA TYR A 36 -6.35 -2.82 -9.57
C TYR A 36 -7.16 -3.05 -10.85
N THR A 37 -6.80 -2.34 -11.93
CA THR A 37 -7.46 -2.49 -13.25
C THR A 37 -6.46 -2.71 -14.38
N CYS A 38 -6.88 -3.37 -15.46
CA CYS A 38 -6.07 -3.48 -16.67
C CYS A 38 -6.16 -2.19 -17.50
N PRO A 39 -5.03 -1.57 -17.90
CA PRO A 39 -5.03 -0.32 -18.68
C PRO A 39 -5.61 -0.47 -20.09
N MET A 40 -5.75 -1.70 -20.59
CA MET A 40 -6.30 -2.02 -21.92
C MET A 40 -7.75 -2.52 -21.84
N ASP A 41 -8.15 -3.10 -20.70
CA ASP A 41 -9.46 -3.71 -20.47
C ASP A 41 -10.02 -3.28 -19.09
N PRO A 42 -10.73 -2.15 -18.98
CA PRO A 42 -11.24 -1.62 -17.71
C PRO A 42 -12.19 -2.56 -16.95
N GLU A 43 -12.77 -3.54 -17.63
CA GLU A 43 -13.62 -4.59 -17.05
C GLU A 43 -12.83 -5.59 -16.19
N VAL A 44 -11.51 -5.68 -16.35
CA VAL A 44 -10.66 -6.55 -15.55
C VAL A 44 -10.29 -5.83 -14.27
N ILE A 45 -10.95 -6.20 -13.18
CA ILE A 45 -10.81 -5.60 -11.85
C ILE A 45 -10.28 -6.65 -10.87
N ALA A 46 -9.28 -6.31 -10.08
CA ALA A 46 -8.72 -7.17 -9.03
C ALA A 46 -8.54 -6.38 -7.72
N ASN A 47 -8.59 -7.10 -6.59
CA ASN A 47 -8.32 -6.51 -5.27
C ASN A 47 -6.85 -6.67 -4.84
N GLU A 48 -6.03 -7.24 -5.71
CA GLU A 48 -4.63 -7.59 -5.45
C GLU A 48 -3.78 -7.27 -6.70
N PRO A 49 -2.49 -6.94 -6.52
CA PRO A 49 -1.58 -6.74 -7.63
C PRO A 49 -1.38 -8.06 -8.40
N GLY A 50 -1.17 -7.96 -9.71
CA GLY A 50 -0.96 -9.13 -10.55
C GLY A 50 -0.98 -8.79 -12.03
N THR A 51 -1.08 -9.83 -12.85
CA THR A 51 -1.03 -9.71 -14.31
C THR A 51 -2.41 -10.00 -14.91
N CYS A 52 -2.83 -9.19 -15.90
CA CYS A 52 -4.08 -9.36 -16.62
C CYS A 52 -4.09 -10.69 -17.41
N PRO A 53 -5.12 -11.55 -17.25
CA PRO A 53 -5.17 -12.85 -17.92
C PRO A 53 -5.43 -12.74 -19.43
N LYS A 54 -5.91 -11.59 -19.92
CA LYS A 54 -6.19 -11.34 -21.34
C LYS A 54 -4.93 -10.92 -22.10
N CYS A 55 -4.28 -9.85 -21.64
CA CYS A 55 -3.17 -9.21 -22.36
C CYS A 55 -1.78 -9.53 -21.77
N LYS A 56 -1.72 -10.16 -20.60
CA LYS A 56 -0.48 -10.47 -19.86
C LYS A 56 0.36 -9.25 -19.46
N MET A 57 -0.26 -8.07 -19.37
CA MET A 57 0.34 -6.87 -18.79
C MET A 57 -0.03 -6.76 -17.31
N ASP A 58 0.77 -6.02 -16.54
CA ASP A 58 0.52 -5.82 -15.12
C ASP A 58 -0.71 -4.94 -14.88
N LEU A 59 -1.48 -5.28 -13.85
CA LEU A 59 -2.63 -4.50 -13.39
C LEU A 59 -2.14 -3.26 -12.64
N VAL A 60 -2.81 -2.13 -12.85
CA VAL A 60 -2.44 -0.84 -12.28
C VAL A 60 -3.40 -0.48 -11.14
N ALA A 61 -2.86 -0.04 -10.01
CA ALA A 61 -3.64 0.42 -8.87
C ALA A 61 -4.44 1.69 -9.19
N GLN A 62 -5.75 1.63 -8.98
CA GLN A 62 -6.64 2.77 -8.80
C GLN A 62 -6.75 3.02 -7.30
N ALA A 63 -5.78 3.74 -6.75
CA ALA A 63 -6.04 4.49 -5.54
C ALA A 63 -6.97 5.64 -5.95
N ASP A 64 -8.00 5.90 -5.15
CA ASP A 64 -8.80 7.12 -5.20
C ASP A 64 -7.85 8.32 -5.15
N VAL A 65 -7.54 8.85 -6.32
CA VAL A 65 -6.67 10.01 -6.46
C VAL A 65 -7.47 11.20 -5.95
N GLU A 66 -7.21 11.63 -4.71
CA GLU A 66 -7.35 13.04 -4.34
C GLU A 66 -6.46 13.83 -5.30
N THR A 67 -7.05 14.20 -6.45
CA THR A 67 -6.41 14.97 -7.51
C THR A 67 -6.37 16.43 -7.07
N ASP A 68 -5.36 16.76 -6.26
CA ASP A 68 -4.82 18.12 -6.30
C ASP A 68 -4.10 18.29 -7.64
N THR A 69 -4.72 19.14 -8.45
CA THR A 69 -4.19 19.92 -9.56
C THR A 69 -3.53 19.25 -10.78
N THR A 70 -4.23 19.49 -11.90
CA THR A 70 -3.65 20.03 -13.14
C THR A 70 -3.21 19.00 -14.17
N HIS A 71 -4.21 18.55 -14.93
CA HIS A 71 -4.04 18.21 -16.33
C HIS A 71 -3.66 19.50 -17.09
N MET A 72 -2.37 19.85 -17.12
CA MET A 72 -1.84 20.84 -18.06
C MET A 72 -1.79 20.18 -19.44
N HIS A 73 -2.88 20.29 -20.19
CA HIS A 73 -2.79 20.21 -21.64
C HIS A 73 -2.42 21.62 -22.12
N THR A 74 -1.12 21.95 -22.17
CA THR A 74 -0.71 23.12 -22.93
C THR A 74 -0.86 22.76 -24.40
N ASP A 75 -2.00 23.16 -24.95
CA ASP A 75 -2.23 23.36 -26.36
C ASP A 75 -0.97 23.90 -27.05
N THR A 76 -0.43 23.14 -27.99
CA THR A 76 0.32 23.68 -29.13
C THR A 76 0.27 22.65 -30.25
N THR A 77 -0.70 22.79 -31.16
CA THR A 77 -0.43 22.96 -32.60
C THR A 77 -1.77 23.10 -33.35
N HIS A 78 -2.12 24.33 -33.73
CA HIS A 78 -3.12 24.59 -34.77
C HIS A 78 -2.66 23.99 -36.11
N HIS A 79 -3.39 22.99 -36.63
CA HIS A 79 -3.25 22.57 -38.02
C HIS A 79 -4.34 23.26 -38.86
N ASN A 80 -3.92 24.24 -39.67
CA ASN A 80 -4.72 24.80 -40.76
C ASN A 80 -4.60 23.85 -41.97
N HIS A 81 -5.72 23.31 -42.45
CA HIS A 81 -5.79 22.62 -43.74
C HIS A 81 -6.72 23.42 -44.65
N ASN A 82 -6.11 24.30 -45.46
CA ASN A 82 -6.76 24.95 -46.59
C ASN A 82 -6.78 23.96 -47.77
N HIS A 83 -7.97 23.61 -48.23
CA HIS A 83 -8.21 23.04 -49.56
C HIS A 83 -9.39 23.78 -50.20
#